data_AF-A0AA42YPI6-F1
#
_entry.id   AF-A0AA42YPI6-F1
#
_cell.length_a   1.000
_cell.length_b   1.000
_cell.length_c   1.000
_cell.angle_alpha   90.00
_cell.angle_beta   90.00
_cell.angle_gamma   90.00
#
_symmetry.space_group_name_H-M   'P 1'
#
loop_
_entity.id
_entity.type
_entity.pdbx_description
1 polymer ?
#
loop_
_entity_poly.entity_id
_entity_poly.type
_entity_poly.pdbx_seq_one_letter_code
_entity_poly.pdbx_strand_id
1 'polypeptide(L)' 'IELADDPLAITLDVCRKTAQNLSSMLQDVNRKRPTEIDAINGEIAAAGRRLGIPTPVNDALIKKVKEIEQAY' A
#
# COMPACT_ATOMS: atom_id res chain seq x y z
N ILE A 1 -5.68 14.72 -15.82
CA ILE A 1 -6.44 13.85 -14.90
C ILE A 1 -6.94 14.76 -13.81
N GLU A 2 -8.25 14.87 -13.64
CA GLU A 2 -8.84 15.59 -12.52
C GLU A 2 -8.68 14.70 -11.28
N LEU A 3 -8.09 15.23 -10.23
CA LEU A 3 -7.96 14.52 -8.96
C LEU A 3 -9.23 14.75 -8.15
N ALA A 4 -9.76 13.71 -7.52
CA ALA A 4 -10.95 13.81 -6.69
C ALA A 4 -10.75 14.81 -5.53
N ASP A 5 -11.83 15.47 -5.10
CA ASP A 5 -11.80 16.61 -4.18
C ASP A 5 -10.89 16.41 -2.96
N ASP A 6 -11.13 15.33 -2.20
CA ASP A 6 -10.35 14.97 -1.01
C ASP A 6 -10.01 13.47 -1.00
N PRO A 7 -8.78 13.08 -1.40
CA PRO A 7 -8.37 11.69 -1.44
C PRO A 7 -8.33 11.03 -0.06
N LEU A 8 -8.12 11.79 1.02
CA LEU A 8 -8.11 11.25 2.38
C LEU A 8 -9.53 10.90 2.82
N ALA A 9 -10.49 11.81 2.61
CA ALA A 9 -11.89 11.54 2.94
C ALA A 9 -12.43 10.32 2.19
N ILE A 10 -12.09 10.18 0.90
CA ILE A 10 -12.46 9.03 0.08
C ILE A 10 -11.82 7.74 0.63
N THR A 11 -10.52 7.77 0.95
CA THR A 11 -9.82 6.60 1.51
C THR A 11 -10.46 6.15 2.82
N LEU A 12 -10.76 7.10 3.72
CA LEU A 12 -11.41 6.80 5.00
C LEU A 12 -12.83 6.25 4.83
N ASP A 13 -13.60 6.78 3.88
CA ASP A 13 -14.93 6.26 3.55
C ASP A 13 -14.87 4.82 3.02
N VAL A 14 -13.92 4.51 2.14
CA VAL A 14 -13.67 3.14 1.68
C VAL A 14 -13.35 2.23 2.86
N CYS A 15 -12.43 2.62 3.74
CA CYS A 15 -12.09 1.83 4.94
C CYS A 15 -13.31 1.55 5.83
N ARG A 16 -14.23 2.52 5.99
CA ARG A 16 -15.47 2.32 6.76
C ARG A 16 -16.42 1.34 6.06
N LYS A 17 -16.65 1.53 4.76
CA LYS A 17 -17.58 0.70 3.97
C LYS A 17 -17.11 -0.74 3.84
N THR A 18 -15.80 -0.98 3.84
CA THR A 18 -15.19 -2.30 3.69
C THR A 18 -14.60 -2.84 5.00
N ALA A 19 -15.01 -2.31 6.15
CA ALA A 19 -14.42 -2.66 7.44
C ALA A 19 -14.46 -4.16 7.80
N GLN A 20 -15.39 -4.92 7.22
CA GLN A 20 -15.50 -6.38 7.42
C GLN A 20 -14.75 -7.19 6.35
N ASN A 21 -14.18 -6.54 5.33
CA ASN A 21 -13.47 -7.21 4.25
C ASN A 21 -12.01 -7.43 4.63
N LEU A 22 -11.42 -8.50 4.09
CA LEU A 22 -9.96 -8.67 4.06
C LEU A 22 -9.43 -8.02 2.78
N SER A 23 -8.41 -7.16 2.90
CA SER A 23 -7.72 -6.61 1.74
C SER A 23 -7.09 -7.72 0.89
N SER A 24 -6.93 -7.49 -0.41
CA SER A 24 -6.31 -8.46 -1.33
C SER A 24 -4.92 -8.89 -0.84
N MET A 25 -4.07 -7.91 -0.49
CA MET A 25 -2.73 -8.20 0.03
C MET A 25 -2.75 -9.01 1.34
N LEU A 26 -3.72 -8.80 2.24
CA LEU A 26 -3.83 -9.63 3.45
C LEU A 26 -4.28 -11.06 3.09
N GLN A 27 -5.12 -11.22 2.08
CA GLN A 27 -5.47 -12.55 1.56
C GLN A 27 -4.26 -13.25 0.93
N ASP A 28 -3.41 -12.51 0.21
CA ASP A 28 -2.16 -13.04 -0.35
C ASP A 28 -1.19 -13.47 0.76
N VAL A 29 -1.03 -12.66 1.81
CA VAL A 29 -0.27 -13.01 3.02
C VAL A 29 -0.79 -14.32 3.63
N ASN A 30 -2.10 -14.43 3.86
CA ASN A 30 -2.72 -15.61 4.45
C ASN A 30 -2.56 -16.87 3.56
N ARG A 31 -2.43 -16.68 2.24
CA ARG A 31 -2.23 -17.75 1.26
C ARG A 31 -0.75 -17.96 0.90
N LYS A 32 0.18 -17.27 1.55
CA LYS A 32 1.62 -17.31 1.28
C LYS A 32 1.97 -17.02 -0.18
N ARG A 33 1.28 -16.04 -0.78
CA ARG A 33 1.52 -15.57 -2.15
C ARG A 33 2.25 -14.23 -2.14
N PRO A 34 3.03 -13.91 -3.18
CA PRO A 34 3.55 -12.56 -3.36
C PRO A 34 2.41 -11.53 -3.39
N THR A 35 2.60 -10.41 -2.70
CA THR A 35 1.66 -9.29 -2.67
C THR A 35 2.00 -8.24 -3.73
N GLU A 36 1.10 -7.27 -3.94
CA GLU A 36 1.30 -6.15 -4.86
C GLU A 36 2.06 -4.96 -4.22
N ILE A 37 2.75 -5.15 -3.08
CA ILE A 37 3.37 -4.05 -2.31
C ILE A 37 4.34 -3.18 -3.15
N ASP A 38 5.11 -3.81 -4.04
CA ASP A 38 6.09 -3.11 -4.88
C ASP A 38 5.40 -2.29 -5.97
N ALA A 39 4.32 -2.82 -6.55
CA ALA A 39 3.59 -2.15 -7.62
C ALA A 39 2.78 -0.93 -7.10
N ILE A 40 2.31 -0.98 -5.85
CA ILE A 40 1.50 0.10 -5.26
C ILE A 40 2.39 1.07 -4.49
N ASN A 41 2.94 0.65 -3.35
CA ASN A 41 3.74 1.53 -2.49
C ASN A 41 5.16 1.73 -3.04
N GLY A 42 5.74 0.68 -3.64
CA GLY A 42 7.06 0.75 -4.26
C GLY A 42 7.13 1.77 -5.39
N GLU A 43 6.09 1.88 -6.20
CA GLU A 43 6.04 2.90 -7.26
C GLU A 43 5.91 4.33 -6.72
N ILE A 44 5.16 4.54 -5.64
CA ILE A 44 5.11 5.85 -4.97
C ILE A 44 6.49 6.21 -4.42
N ALA A 45 7.18 5.27 -3.77
CA ALA A 45 8.52 5.50 -3.26
C ALA A 45 9.54 5.75 -4.38
N ALA A 46 9.43 5.03 -5.51
CA ALA A 46 10.27 5.24 -6.69
C ALA A 46 10.02 6.60 -7.35
N ALA A 47 8.77 7.05 -7.43
CA ALA A 47 8.42 8.40 -7.88
C ALA A 47 8.97 9.47 -6.93
N GLY A 48 8.83 9.28 -5.62
CA GLY A 48 9.39 10.17 -4.59
C GLY A 48 10.90 10.33 -4.75
N ARG A 49 11.64 9.22 -4.87
CA ARG A 49 13.10 9.25 -5.12
C ARG A 49 13.47 10.03 -6.40
N ARG A 50 12.75 9.81 -7.50
CA ARG A 50 12.99 10.53 -8.78
C ARG A 50 12.77 12.04 -8.65
N LEU A 51 11.84 12.46 -7.80
CA LEU A 51 11.48 13.86 -7.59
C LEU A 51 12.20 14.50 -6.38
N GLY A 52 13.02 13.75 -5.65
CA GLY A 52 13.65 14.23 -4.42
C GLY A 52 12.68 14.43 -3.25
N ILE A 53 11.51 13.79 -3.28
CA ILE A 53 10.48 13.87 -2.24
C ILE A 53 10.58 12.63 -1.33
N PRO A 54 10.88 12.79 -0.04
CA PRO A 54 10.93 11.67 0.90
C PRO A 54 9.55 11.01 1.08
N THR A 55 9.51 9.68 1.07
CA THR A 55 8.29 8.87 1.26
C THR A 55 8.42 7.89 2.44
N PRO A 56 8.80 8.36 3.65
CA PRO A 56 9.25 7.51 4.74
C PRO A 56 8.20 6.47 5.20
N VAL A 57 6.91 6.81 5.09
CA VAL A 57 5.82 5.89 5.43
C VAL A 57 5.72 4.74 4.42
N ASN A 58 5.84 5.02 3.11
CA ASN A 58 5.86 3.98 2.10
C ASN A 58 7.08 3.08 2.27
N ASP A 59 8.26 3.65 2.49
CA ASP A 59 9.50 2.88 2.68
C ASP A 59 9.39 1.92 3.88
N ALA A 60 8.81 2.39 4.99
CA ALA A 60 8.58 1.57 6.18
C ALA A 60 7.54 0.46 5.94
N LEU A 61 6.44 0.75 5.22
CA LEU A 61 5.41 -0.23 4.90
C LEU A 61 5.92 -1.31 3.95
N ILE A 62 6.65 -0.93 2.90
CA ILE A 62 7.29 -1.85 1.95
C ILE A 62 8.18 -2.82 2.72
N LYS A 63 9.07 -2.30 3.58
CA LYS A 63 9.97 -3.12 4.39
C LYS A 63 9.20 -4.13 5.23
N LYS A 64 8.17 -3.70 5.97
CA LYS A 64 7.38 -4.57 6.84
C LYS A 64 6.66 -5.68 6.08
N VAL A 65 6.03 -5.36 4.94
CA VAL A 65 5.33 -6.38 4.15
C VAL A 65 6.34 -7.36 3.53
N LYS A 66 7.50 -6.89 3.08
CA LYS A 66 8.57 -7.77 2.58
C LYS A 66 9.13 -8.70 3.66
N GLU A 67 9.26 -8.23 4.90
CA GLU A 67 9.62 -9.07 6.05
C GLU A 67 8.59 -10.18 6.31
N ILE A 68 7.29 -9.86 6.19
CA ILE A 68 6.21 -10.84 6.28
C ILE A 68 6.31 -11.85 5.12
N GLU A 69 6.52 -11.39 3.88
CA GLU A 69 6.68 -12.25 2.69
C GLU A 69 7.86 -13.22 2.79
N GLN A 70 8.98 -12.78 3.37
CA GLN A 70 10.17 -13.61 3.57
C GLN A 70 9.97 -14.70 4.63
N ALA A 71 8.96 -14.56 5.49
CA ALA A 71 8.64 -15.53 6.54
C ALA A 71 7.61 -16.58 6.11
N TYR A 72 7.13 -16.54 4.87
CA TYR A 72 6.20 -17.53 4.32
C TYR A 72 6.81 -18.92 4.17
#